data_AF-A0A6S4Q831-F1
#
_entry.id   AF-A0A6S4Q831-F1
#
_cell.length_a   1.000
_cell.length_b   1.000
_cell.length_c   1.000
_cell.angle_alpha   90.00
_cell.angle_beta   90.00
_cell.angle_gamma   90.00
#
_symmetry.space_group_name_H-M   'P 1'
#
loop_
_entity.id
_entity.type
_entity.pdbx_description
1 polymer ?
#
loop_
_entity_poly.entity_id
_entity_poly.type
_entity_poly.pdbx_seq_one_letter_code
_entity_poly.pdbx_strand_id
1 'polypeptide(L)'
;MQCKEWKVELGTLSKDELLFELSKNKINFNAYAVMLFMSQEFEISKERQTIELVKVSVRELGYPEGALYVDILNAAKEKSLTPCALELAPYLRLQYLSQPDGSLLTIASVPPFPDEMYPRGFYLSSNSTGLWLRGYRATEDVLWAPDSEFVFVKPYA
;
A
#
# COMPACT_ATOMS: atom_id res chain seq x y z
N MET A 1 -3.92 21.27 -5.85
CA MET A 1 -3.36 19.92 -6.09
C MET A 1 -4.51 18.95 -6.13
N GLN A 2 -4.61 18.13 -7.18
CA GLN A 2 -5.67 17.13 -7.28
C GLN A 2 -5.20 15.90 -6.52
N CYS A 3 -5.70 15.75 -5.29
CA CYS A 3 -5.42 14.59 -4.46
C CYS A 3 -6.07 13.37 -5.14
N LYS A 4 -5.29 12.32 -5.42
CA LYS A 4 -5.83 11.11 -6.06
C LYS A 4 -6.49 10.26 -4.99
N GLU A 5 -7.75 9.95 -5.20
CA GLU A 5 -8.56 9.15 -4.28
C GLU A 5 -9.08 7.89 -4.97
N TRP A 6 -9.32 6.85 -4.19
CA TRP A 6 -9.96 5.62 -4.63
C TRP A 6 -11.06 5.21 -3.67
N LYS A 7 -12.11 4.57 -4.19
CA LYS A 7 -13.06 3.80 -3.38
C LYS A 7 -12.81 2.34 -3.70
N VAL A 8 -12.39 1.59 -2.70
CA VAL A 8 -12.03 0.18 -2.81
C VAL A 8 -13.09 -0.66 -2.09
N GLU A 9 -13.64 -1.65 -2.77
CA GLU A 9 -14.52 -2.63 -2.14
C GLU A 9 -13.70 -3.82 -1.64
N LEU A 10 -13.78 -4.08 -0.34
CA LEU A 10 -13.18 -5.25 0.32
C LEU A 10 -14.24 -6.33 0.56
N GLY A 11 -13.79 -7.54 0.86
CA GLY A 11 -14.65 -8.68 1.17
C GLY A 11 -15.47 -9.21 -0.01
N THR A 12 -15.09 -8.84 -1.24
CA THR A 12 -15.75 -9.33 -2.45
C THR A 12 -15.12 -10.61 -3.00
N LEU A 13 -13.87 -10.92 -2.60
CA LEU A 13 -13.10 -12.07 -3.06
C LEU A 13 -12.46 -12.77 -1.86
N SER A 14 -12.42 -14.09 -1.90
CA SER A 14 -11.52 -14.89 -1.06
C SER A 14 -10.06 -14.68 -1.45
N LYS A 15 -9.14 -15.21 -0.62
CA LYS A 15 -7.69 -15.08 -0.84
C LYS A 15 -7.23 -15.73 -2.15
N ASP A 16 -7.81 -16.89 -2.47
CA ASP A 16 -7.50 -17.61 -3.70
C ASP A 16 -8.09 -16.92 -4.94
N GLU A 17 -9.31 -16.41 -4.85
CA GLU A 17 -9.93 -15.61 -5.93
C GLU A 17 -9.17 -14.31 -6.18
N LEU A 18 -8.69 -13.65 -5.12
CA LEU A 18 -7.88 -12.45 -5.23
C LEU A 18 -6.54 -12.75 -5.93
N LEU A 19 -5.88 -13.85 -5.56
CA LEU A 19 -4.66 -14.30 -6.24
C LEU A 19 -4.93 -14.64 -7.72
N PHE A 20 -6.05 -15.30 -8.01
CA PHE A 20 -6.47 -15.62 -9.36
C PHE A 20 -6.68 -14.37 -10.21
N GLU A 21 -7.41 -13.37 -9.71
CA GLU A 21 -7.64 -12.11 -10.43
C GLU A 21 -6.33 -11.33 -10.64
N LEU A 22 -5.41 -11.32 -9.67
CA LEU A 22 -4.08 -10.72 -9.84
C LEU A 22 -3.29 -11.42 -10.96
N SER A 23 -3.33 -12.75 -11.00
CA SER A 23 -2.69 -13.54 -12.05
C SER A 23 -3.29 -13.27 -13.43
N LYS A 24 -4.63 -13.27 -13.53
CA LYS A 24 -5.38 -12.97 -14.76
C LYS A 24 -5.07 -11.57 -15.31
N ASN A 25 -4.84 -10.59 -14.43
CA ASN A 25 -4.41 -9.24 -14.78
C ASN A 25 -2.89 -9.10 -14.95
N LYS A 26 -2.15 -10.21 -14.95
CA LYS A 26 -0.68 -10.25 -15.14
C LYS A 26 0.07 -9.38 -14.13
N ILE A 27 -0.42 -9.31 -12.90
CA ILE A 27 0.25 -8.58 -11.81
C ILE A 27 1.43 -9.42 -11.33
N ASN A 28 2.62 -8.80 -11.34
CA ASN A 28 3.85 -9.43 -10.91
C ASN A 28 4.06 -9.29 -9.39
N PHE A 29 4.69 -10.30 -8.80
CA PHE A 29 5.07 -10.34 -7.38
C PHE A 29 6.59 -10.53 -7.26
N ASN A 30 7.18 -9.96 -6.23
CA ASN A 30 8.51 -10.38 -5.76
C ASN A 30 8.38 -11.35 -4.58
N ALA A 31 9.49 -11.97 -4.17
CA ALA A 31 9.49 -12.92 -3.05
C ALA A 31 8.89 -12.34 -1.76
N TYR A 32 9.13 -11.05 -1.48
CA TYR A 32 8.55 -10.38 -0.32
C TYR A 32 7.04 -10.17 -0.43
N ALA A 33 6.52 -9.86 -1.62
CA ALA A 33 5.08 -9.78 -1.83
C ALA A 33 4.41 -11.13 -1.61
N VAL A 34 5.03 -12.22 -2.11
CA VAL A 34 4.55 -13.58 -1.87
C VAL A 34 4.57 -13.89 -0.37
N MET A 35 5.65 -13.55 0.33
CA MET A 35 5.76 -13.81 1.77
C MET A 35 4.73 -13.05 2.60
N LEU A 36 4.49 -11.77 2.28
CA LEU A 36 3.41 -10.98 2.88
C LEU A 36 2.05 -11.61 2.59
N PHE A 37 1.77 -11.90 1.31
CA PHE A 37 0.46 -12.41 0.92
C PHE A 37 0.17 -13.77 1.58
N MET A 38 1.17 -14.63 1.74
CA MET A 38 1.01 -15.96 2.36
C MET A 38 1.08 -15.94 3.90
N SER A 39 1.39 -14.80 4.53
CA SER A 39 1.47 -14.72 5.98
C SER A 39 0.08 -14.73 6.63
N GLN A 40 0.07 -14.99 7.95
CA GLN A 40 -1.13 -14.89 8.77
C GLN A 40 -1.55 -13.43 9.01
N GLU A 41 -0.59 -12.50 8.96
CA GLU A 41 -0.83 -11.05 9.05
C GLU A 41 -1.61 -10.51 7.83
N PHE A 42 -1.63 -11.25 6.72
CA PHE A 42 -2.49 -10.95 5.58
C PHE A 42 -3.87 -11.59 5.78
N GLU A 43 -4.75 -10.84 6.43
CA GLU A 43 -6.15 -11.16 6.62
C GLU A 43 -7.02 -10.53 5.54
N ILE A 44 -8.05 -11.24 5.10
CA ILE A 44 -9.08 -10.72 4.18
C ILE A 44 -10.37 -10.48 4.93
N SER A 45 -11.00 -9.34 4.65
CA SER A 45 -12.33 -8.97 5.09
C SER A 45 -13.35 -10.05 4.74
N LYS A 46 -14.12 -10.49 5.74
CA LYS A 46 -15.20 -11.48 5.55
C LYS A 46 -16.51 -10.85 5.09
N GLU A 47 -16.69 -9.57 5.36
CA GLU A 47 -17.88 -8.80 5.03
C GLU A 47 -17.53 -7.72 4.02
N ARG A 48 -18.48 -7.42 3.13
CA ARG A 48 -18.29 -6.39 2.12
C ARG A 48 -18.27 -5.02 2.77
N GLN A 49 -17.21 -4.25 2.48
CA GLN A 49 -17.08 -2.88 2.95
C GLN A 49 -16.43 -2.00 1.89
N THR A 50 -16.82 -0.73 1.85
CA THR A 50 -16.20 0.26 0.96
C THR A 50 -15.26 1.13 1.77
N ILE A 51 -13.99 1.16 1.38
CA ILE A 51 -12.95 1.96 2.00
C ILE A 51 -12.54 3.08 1.06
N GLU A 52 -12.51 4.31 1.56
CA GLU A 52 -11.98 5.45 0.81
C GLU A 52 -10.48 5.59 1.09
N LEU A 53 -9.70 5.65 0.02
CA LEU A 53 -8.25 5.79 0.05
C LEU A 53 -7.83 7.13 -0.52
N VAL A 54 -6.73 7.67 0.02
CA VAL A 54 -6.15 8.94 -0.42
C VAL A 54 -4.65 8.80 -0.64
N LYS A 55 -4.16 9.35 -1.75
CA LYS A 55 -2.74 9.48 -2.03
C LYS A 55 -2.17 10.75 -1.40
N VAL A 56 -1.11 10.60 -0.61
CA VAL A 56 -0.41 11.72 0.04
C VAL A 56 1.09 11.52 -0.08
N SER A 57 1.82 12.57 -0.46
CA SER A 57 3.27 12.58 -0.44
C SER A 57 3.83 12.93 0.95
N VAL A 58 5.08 12.56 1.22
CA VAL A 58 5.78 12.92 2.46
C VAL A 58 5.82 14.44 2.67
N ARG A 59 5.99 15.20 1.58
CA ARG A 59 5.92 16.66 1.58
C ARG A 59 4.56 17.18 2.02
N GLU A 60 3.47 16.60 1.52
CA GLU A 60 2.10 16.99 1.89
C GLU A 60 1.75 16.61 3.34
N LEU A 61 2.45 15.63 3.91
CA LEU A 61 2.37 15.32 5.35
C LEU A 61 3.06 16.37 6.23
N GLY A 62 3.88 17.25 5.66
CA GLY A 62 4.58 18.34 6.38
C GLY A 62 6.09 18.20 6.42
N TYR A 63 6.67 17.23 5.67
CA TYR A 63 8.10 16.94 5.69
C TYR A 63 8.76 17.26 4.34
N PRO A 64 9.17 18.52 4.09
CA PRO A 64 9.72 18.95 2.81
C PRO A 64 11.11 18.38 2.50
N GLU A 65 11.81 17.85 3.51
CA GLU A 65 13.16 17.26 3.43
C GLU A 65 13.14 15.73 3.57
N GLY A 66 11.97 15.12 3.69
CA GLY A 66 11.79 13.70 3.93
C GLY A 66 11.54 13.37 5.39
N ALA A 67 11.19 12.12 5.67
CA ALA A 67 10.79 11.67 7.00
C ALA A 67 11.07 10.18 7.21
N LEU A 68 11.25 9.79 8.48
CA LEU A 68 11.24 8.38 8.85
C LEU A 68 9.82 7.83 8.75
N TYR A 69 9.69 6.51 8.57
CA TYR A 69 8.37 5.89 8.42
C TYR A 69 7.46 6.12 9.64
N VAL A 70 8.02 6.12 10.84
CA VAL A 70 7.27 6.42 12.08
C VAL A 70 6.68 7.84 12.08
N ASP A 71 7.44 8.81 11.61
CA ASP A 71 7.01 10.22 11.52
C ASP A 71 5.91 10.40 10.47
N ILE A 72 6.01 9.67 9.35
CA ILE A 72 4.97 9.61 8.31
C ILE A 72 3.65 9.11 8.91
N LEU A 73 3.68 8.00 9.67
CA LEU A 73 2.47 7.46 10.31
C LEU A 73 1.90 8.42 11.37
N ASN A 74 2.76 9.08 12.15
CA ASN A 74 2.33 10.05 13.16
C ASN A 74 1.65 11.27 12.52
N ALA A 75 2.26 11.86 11.49
CA ALA A 75 1.67 13.00 10.77
C ALA A 75 0.38 12.62 10.02
N ALA A 76 0.30 11.41 9.48
CA ALA A 76 -0.95 10.90 8.91
C ALA A 76 -2.06 10.85 9.97
N LYS A 77 -1.76 10.33 11.16
CA LYS A 77 -2.70 10.28 12.29
C LYS A 77 -3.16 11.67 12.73
N GLU A 78 -2.28 12.66 12.79
CA GLU A 78 -2.65 14.05 13.10
C GLU A 78 -3.61 14.65 12.07
N LYS A 79 -3.53 14.19 10.82
CA LYS A 79 -4.46 14.53 9.73
C LYS A 79 -5.69 13.62 9.67
N SER A 80 -5.94 12.81 10.70
CA SER A 80 -7.04 11.83 10.77
C SER A 80 -7.00 10.77 9.67
N LEU A 81 -5.82 10.53 9.08
CA LEU A 81 -5.58 9.45 8.13
C LEU A 81 -5.15 8.19 8.89
N THR A 82 -5.63 7.04 8.44
CA THR A 82 -5.36 5.76 9.10
C THR A 82 -4.47 4.90 8.21
N PRO A 83 -3.50 4.14 8.78
CA PRO A 83 -2.78 3.12 8.03
C PRO A 83 -3.74 2.09 7.40
N CYS A 84 -3.37 1.61 6.23
CA CYS A 84 -4.07 0.59 5.49
C CYS A 84 -3.81 -0.81 6.08
N ALA A 85 -4.84 -1.66 6.07
CA ALA A 85 -4.65 -3.11 6.15
C ALA A 85 -3.91 -3.61 4.90
N LEU A 86 -3.16 -4.72 5.03
CA LEU A 86 -2.39 -5.28 3.92
C LEU A 86 -3.27 -5.70 2.72
N GLU A 87 -4.50 -6.14 2.97
CA GLU A 87 -5.44 -6.55 1.92
C GLU A 87 -5.78 -5.43 0.93
N LEU A 88 -5.71 -4.16 1.33
CA LEU A 88 -6.00 -3.04 0.44
C LEU A 88 -5.03 -2.99 -0.75
N ALA A 89 -3.80 -3.48 -0.57
CA ALA A 89 -2.77 -3.43 -1.61
C ALA A 89 -3.17 -4.18 -2.90
N PRO A 90 -3.54 -5.48 -2.86
CA PRO A 90 -4.01 -6.20 -4.05
C PRO A 90 -5.33 -5.67 -4.62
N TYR A 91 -6.30 -5.27 -3.78
CA TYR A 91 -7.56 -4.71 -4.29
C TYR A 91 -7.32 -3.39 -5.04
N LEU A 92 -6.54 -2.47 -4.45
CA LEU A 92 -6.15 -1.22 -5.11
C LEU A 92 -5.36 -1.51 -6.38
N ARG A 93 -4.48 -2.52 -6.38
CA ARG A 93 -3.73 -2.89 -7.57
C ARG A 93 -4.64 -3.27 -8.74
N LEU A 94 -5.65 -4.11 -8.48
CA LEU A 94 -6.63 -4.55 -9.47
C LEU A 94 -7.49 -3.38 -10.01
N GLN A 95 -7.74 -2.37 -9.19
CA GLN A 95 -8.45 -1.16 -9.61
C GLN A 95 -7.57 -0.18 -10.37
N TYR A 96 -6.27 -0.09 -10.02
CA TYR A 96 -5.35 0.89 -10.58
C TYR A 96 -4.45 0.31 -11.68
N LEU A 97 -5.02 -0.17 -12.78
CA LEU A 97 -4.25 -0.81 -13.86
C LEU A 97 -3.49 0.19 -14.76
N SER A 98 -3.90 1.46 -14.79
CA SER A 98 -3.27 2.50 -15.62
C SER A 98 -2.22 3.31 -14.86
N GLN A 99 -1.39 2.64 -14.05
CA GLN A 99 -0.33 3.31 -13.30
C GLN A 99 0.77 3.79 -14.26
N PRO A 100 1.24 5.06 -14.17
CA PRO A 100 2.33 5.55 -14.99
C PRO A 100 3.62 4.75 -14.80
N ASP A 101 4.34 4.52 -15.90
CA ASP A 101 5.64 3.85 -15.90
C ASP A 101 6.63 4.58 -14.97
N GLY A 102 7.40 3.82 -14.20
CA GLY A 102 8.38 4.35 -13.24
C GLY A 102 7.78 4.89 -11.94
N SER A 103 6.46 4.99 -11.80
CA SER A 103 5.85 5.47 -10.54
C SER A 103 5.81 4.40 -9.46
N LEU A 104 5.94 4.85 -8.21
CA LEU A 104 5.88 4.05 -6.99
C LEU A 104 4.79 4.62 -6.08
N LEU A 105 3.98 3.74 -5.51
CA LEU A 105 2.91 4.11 -4.59
C LEU A 105 2.88 3.13 -3.42
N THR A 106 3.35 3.57 -2.26
CA THR A 106 3.47 2.74 -1.06
C THR A 106 2.12 2.64 -0.34
N ILE A 107 1.73 1.43 0.05
CA ILE A 107 0.57 1.22 0.89
C ILE A 107 1.02 1.43 2.33
N ALA A 108 0.61 2.53 2.96
CA ALA A 108 1.05 2.84 4.31
C ALA A 108 0.36 1.89 5.30
N SER A 109 1.04 0.81 5.67
CA SER A 109 0.57 -0.16 6.65
C SER A 109 1.41 -0.11 7.93
N VAL A 110 0.85 -0.58 9.04
CA VAL A 110 1.68 -0.93 10.20
C VAL A 110 2.59 -2.10 9.78
N PRO A 111 3.90 -2.08 10.13
CA PRO A 111 4.78 -3.21 9.86
C PRO A 111 4.22 -4.52 10.42
N PRO A 112 4.01 -5.55 9.58
CA PRO A 112 3.38 -6.80 10.03
C PRO A 112 4.32 -7.67 10.87
N PHE A 113 5.62 -7.43 10.80
CA PHE A 113 6.62 -8.20 11.53
C PHE A 113 7.56 -7.29 12.34
N PRO A 114 7.96 -7.68 13.55
CA PRO A 114 8.90 -6.92 14.37
C PRO A 114 10.33 -6.96 13.79
N ASP A 115 10.72 -8.08 13.18
CA ASP A 115 12.06 -8.28 12.63
C ASP A 115 12.23 -7.59 11.26
N GLU A 116 13.26 -6.74 11.14
CA GLU A 116 13.58 -5.97 9.93
C GLU A 116 14.09 -6.83 8.75
N MET A 117 14.39 -8.11 9.02
CA MET A 117 14.65 -9.13 8.00
C MET A 117 13.39 -9.47 7.19
N TYR A 118 12.21 -9.15 7.72
CA TYR A 118 10.93 -9.36 7.08
C TYR A 118 10.40 -8.07 6.41
N PRO A 119 9.56 -8.20 5.38
CA PRO A 119 9.01 -7.06 4.66
C PRO A 119 8.05 -6.26 5.53
N ARG A 120 8.11 -4.94 5.37
CA ARG A 120 7.36 -3.96 6.16
C ARG A 120 5.97 -3.65 5.58
N GLY A 121 5.73 -3.98 4.31
CA GLY A 121 4.45 -3.72 3.64
C GLY A 121 4.53 -3.85 2.13
N PHE A 122 3.49 -3.39 1.46
CA PHE A 122 3.38 -3.43 -0.01
C PHE A 122 3.59 -2.05 -0.65
N TYR A 123 4.06 -2.06 -1.89
CA TYR A 123 3.92 -0.94 -2.80
C TYR A 123 3.48 -1.39 -4.20
N LEU A 124 2.86 -0.47 -4.91
CA LEU A 124 2.42 -0.58 -6.29
C LEU A 124 3.46 0.08 -7.19
N SER A 125 3.95 -0.64 -8.19
CA SER A 125 4.85 -0.05 -9.20
C SER A 125 4.48 -0.48 -10.60
N SER A 126 4.80 0.38 -11.57
CA SER A 126 4.80 0.04 -12.99
C SER A 126 6.21 0.25 -13.55
N ASN A 127 6.67 -0.68 -14.37
CA ASN A 127 7.92 -0.55 -15.11
C ASN A 127 7.77 -1.26 -16.48
N SER A 128 8.85 -1.27 -17.28
CA SER A 128 8.88 -1.93 -18.59
C SER A 128 8.49 -3.42 -18.62
N THR A 129 8.50 -4.10 -17.46
CA THR A 129 8.09 -5.51 -17.34
C THR A 129 6.63 -5.70 -16.91
N GLY A 130 5.92 -4.61 -16.64
CA GLY A 130 4.47 -4.60 -16.36
C GLY A 130 4.11 -3.98 -15.02
N LEU A 131 2.92 -4.34 -14.53
CA LEU A 131 2.41 -3.92 -13.23
C LEU A 131 2.88 -4.87 -12.13
N TRP A 132 3.21 -4.30 -10.98
CA TRP A 132 3.69 -5.05 -9.83
C TRP A 132 2.90 -4.71 -8.57
N LEU A 133 2.73 -5.76 -7.75
CA LEU A 133 2.48 -5.67 -6.32
C LEU A 133 3.75 -6.20 -5.62
N ARG A 134 4.51 -5.31 -4.98
CA ARG A 134 5.81 -5.66 -4.39
C ARG A 134 5.77 -5.54 -2.88
N GLY A 135 6.42 -6.47 -2.19
CA GLY A 135 6.80 -6.31 -0.80
C GLY A 135 8.13 -5.57 -0.72
N TYR A 136 8.28 -4.69 0.27
CA TYR A 136 9.53 -3.98 0.54
C TYR A 136 10.05 -4.28 1.94
N ARG A 137 11.37 -4.12 2.10
CA ARG A 137 12.03 -4.04 3.40
C ARG A 137 12.53 -2.62 3.58
N ALA A 138 12.42 -2.14 4.80
CA ALA A 138 13.00 -0.88 5.23
C ALA A 138 13.34 -1.05 6.72
N THR A 139 14.56 -0.67 7.08
CA THR A 139 14.95 -0.49 8.48
C THR A 139 14.32 0.80 9.00
N GLU A 140 14.22 0.94 10.32
CA GLU A 140 13.55 2.10 10.95
C GLU A 140 14.25 3.44 10.67
N ASP A 141 15.53 3.42 10.30
CA ASP A 141 16.36 4.58 9.97
C ASP A 141 16.28 5.01 8.49
N VAL A 142 15.51 4.28 7.66
CA VAL A 142 15.32 4.67 6.25
C VAL A 142 14.53 5.98 6.17
N LEU A 143 15.19 7.01 5.62
CA LEU A 143 14.59 8.29 5.29
C LEU A 143 13.85 8.20 3.95
N TRP A 144 12.54 8.44 3.97
CA TRP A 144 11.73 8.51 2.76
C TRP A 144 11.81 9.91 2.14
N ALA A 145 12.03 9.96 0.83
CA ALA A 145 12.12 11.22 0.10
C ALA A 145 10.80 12.02 0.16
N PRO A 146 10.84 13.36 0.10
CA PRO A 146 9.65 14.22 0.17
C PRO A 146 8.55 13.89 -0.84
N ASP A 147 8.96 13.40 -2.00
CA ASP A 147 8.16 13.05 -3.17
C ASP A 147 7.75 11.58 -3.19
N SER A 148 8.11 10.80 -2.17
CA SER A 148 7.57 9.46 -1.96
C SER A 148 6.07 9.53 -1.72
N GLU A 149 5.30 8.77 -2.49
CA GLU A 149 3.84 8.76 -2.42
C GLU A 149 3.33 7.58 -1.60
N PHE A 150 2.41 7.86 -0.68
CA PHE A 150 1.76 6.89 0.19
C PHE A 150 0.25 6.88 -0.02
N VAL A 151 -0.37 5.75 0.27
CA VAL A 151 -1.82 5.59 0.35
C VAL A 151 -2.23 5.36 1.79
N PHE A 152 -3.22 6.12 2.24
CA PHE A 152 -3.86 5.99 3.54
C PHE A 152 -5.36 5.79 3.40
N VAL A 153 -6.00 5.28 4.44
CA VAL A 153 -7.45 5.25 4.59
C VAL A 153 -7.92 6.62 5.08
N LYS A 154 -8.92 7.19 4.40
CA LYS A 154 -9.61 8.40 4.84
C LYS A 154 -10.51 8.08 6.03
N PRO A 155 -10.74 9.04 6.95
CA PRO A 155 -11.73 8.85 7.99
C PRO A 155 -13.10 8.65 7.35
N TYR A 156 -13.91 7.76 7.93
CA TYR A 156 -15.33 7.65 7.57
C TYR A 156 -15.98 9.02 7.78
N ALA A 157 -16.58 9.56 6.73
CA ALA A 157 -17.39 10.79 6.79
C ALA A 157 -18.72 10.53 7.51
#